data_AF-F2K8A3-F1
#
_entry.id   AF-F2K8A3-F1
#
_cell.length_a   1.000
_cell.length_b   1.000
_cell.length_c   1.000
_cell.angle_alpha   90.00
_cell.angle_beta   90.00
_cell.angle_gamma   90.00
#
_symmetry.space_group_name_H-M   'P 1'
#
loop_
_entity.id
_entity.type
_entity.pdbx_description
1 polymer ?
#
loop_
_entity_poly.entity_id
_entity_poly.type
_entity_poly.pdbx_seq_one_letter_code
_entity_poly.pdbx_strand_id
1 'polypeptide(L)'
;MMKWFNSLTRTDAIATLALIVSIASAYFSYQQYQDSVASRRTPLIIRVGAEHSKVSFYKAYQDDQEVLFKQRYKIILTNNSFNPESVIGWRISERRGNSSDAYAGMNSKLFDSTGESMTLPFLIAAKESKVVFLDVGQKVSPAAWAMVEPLVALHKEMDWYEAEQLFTNAGYPLFGQLEPGESTLHQNLKVDRWRAGPAYQEFQLRFSKTDGQEVAAKLSLNVSDIYPQGEAER
;
A
#
# COMPACT_ATOMS: atom_id res chain seq x y z
N MET A 1 26.78 66.76 -3.23
CA MET A 1 27.27 65.39 -2.95
C MET A 1 28.48 65.47 -2.01
N MET A 2 28.90 64.36 -1.38
CA MET A 2 30.01 64.26 -0.42
C MET A 2 29.83 64.97 0.94
N LYS A 3 28.89 64.50 1.78
CA LYS A 3 28.95 64.65 3.26
C LYS A 3 28.48 63.41 4.06
N TRP A 4 28.29 62.26 3.41
CA TRP A 4 27.76 61.02 4.03
C TRP A 4 28.80 59.91 4.28
N PHE A 5 30.08 60.13 3.96
CA PHE A 5 31.11 59.07 4.00
C PHE A 5 32.20 59.23 5.08
N ASN A 6 32.12 60.23 5.96
CA ASN A 6 33.22 60.58 6.89
C ASN A 6 33.06 60.05 8.33
N SER A 7 32.19 59.06 8.59
CA SER A 7 32.10 58.44 9.92
C SER A 7 31.70 56.96 9.89
N LEU A 8 32.17 56.18 8.90
CA LEU A 8 32.26 54.73 9.04
C LEU A 8 33.47 54.41 9.93
N THR A 9 33.23 54.16 11.21
CA THR A 9 34.29 53.67 12.10
C THR A 9 34.67 52.23 11.71
N ARG A 10 35.86 51.74 12.10
CA ARG A 10 36.26 50.34 11.85
C ARG A 10 35.19 49.35 12.35
N THR A 11 34.56 49.66 13.47
CA THR A 11 33.46 48.91 14.08
C THR A 11 32.21 48.83 13.19
N ASP A 12 31.82 49.93 12.53
CA ASP A 12 30.65 49.94 11.62
C ASP A 12 30.91 49.12 10.35
N ALA A 13 32.14 49.18 9.83
CA ALA A 13 32.57 48.37 8.69
C ALA A 13 32.58 46.86 9.04
N ILE A 14 33.06 46.51 10.23
CA ILE A 14 33.05 45.12 10.73
C ILE A 14 31.61 44.61 10.95
N ALA A 15 30.74 45.43 11.55
CA ALA A 15 29.33 45.07 11.76
C ALA A 15 28.59 44.85 10.44
N THR A 16 28.84 45.70 9.44
CA THR A 16 28.27 45.55 8.08
C THR A 16 28.74 44.27 7.40
N LEU A 17 30.04 43.94 7.51
CA LEU A 17 30.61 42.68 7.02
C LEU A 17 30.00 41.47 7.71
N ALA A 18 29.84 41.51 9.04
CA ALA A 18 29.22 40.44 9.81
C ALA A 18 27.76 40.21 9.37
N LEU A 19 26.99 41.27 9.16
CA LEU A 19 25.61 41.20 8.65
C LEU A 19 25.55 40.53 7.27
N ILE A 20 26.42 40.93 6.34
CA ILE A 20 26.49 40.34 4.99
C ILE A 20 26.84 38.86 5.07
N VAL A 21 27.81 38.47 5.91
CA VAL A 21 28.18 37.07 6.13
C VAL A 21 27.03 36.27 6.75
N SER A 22 26.28 36.84 7.71
CA SER A 22 25.09 36.18 8.28
C SER A 22 23.97 35.98 7.27
N ILE A 23 23.67 36.98 6.43
CA ILE A 23 22.66 36.88 5.36
C ILE A 23 23.09 35.84 4.32
N ALA A 24 24.35 35.88 3.88
CA ALA A 24 24.90 34.90 2.94
C ALA A 24 24.87 33.48 3.53
N SER A 25 25.26 33.31 4.80
CA SER A 25 25.22 32.01 5.49
C SER A 25 23.78 31.48 5.60
N ALA A 26 22.81 32.33 5.96
CA ALA A 26 21.40 31.94 6.00
C ALA A 26 20.88 31.55 4.61
N TYR A 27 21.26 32.28 3.56
CA TYR A 27 20.91 31.97 2.18
C TYR A 27 21.54 30.66 1.70
N PHE A 28 22.83 30.42 1.96
CA PHE A 28 23.48 29.15 1.63
C PHE A 28 22.92 27.97 2.42
N SER A 29 22.57 28.15 3.70
CA SER A 29 21.87 27.13 4.48
C SER A 29 20.46 26.85 3.94
N TYR A 30 19.74 27.89 3.48
CA TYR A 30 18.43 27.74 2.84
C TYR A 30 18.53 27.05 1.48
N GLN A 31 19.53 27.40 0.65
CA GLN A 31 19.80 26.68 -0.61
C GLN A 31 20.23 25.24 -0.36
N GLN A 32 21.17 24.97 0.55
CA GLN A 32 21.53 23.59 0.92
C GLN A 32 20.34 22.80 1.50
N TYR A 33 19.44 23.46 2.24
CA TYR A 33 18.18 22.85 2.66
C TYR A 33 17.29 22.54 1.45
N GLN A 34 17.03 23.50 0.54
CA GLN A 34 16.25 23.26 -0.66
C GLN A 34 16.86 22.19 -1.58
N ASP A 35 18.18 22.20 -1.80
CA ASP A 35 18.91 21.22 -2.61
C ASP A 35 18.93 19.84 -1.95
N SER A 36 19.09 19.76 -0.63
CA SER A 36 18.99 18.48 0.09
C SER A 36 17.56 17.92 0.12
N VAL A 37 16.54 18.79 0.15
CA VAL A 37 15.12 18.42 0.05
C VAL A 37 14.74 18.04 -1.39
N ALA A 38 15.25 18.74 -2.40
CA ALA A 38 15.01 18.47 -3.81
C ALA A 38 15.77 17.24 -4.33
N SER A 39 16.97 16.97 -3.80
CA SER A 39 17.73 15.74 -4.10
C SER A 39 17.22 14.53 -3.33
N ARG A 40 16.69 14.71 -2.11
CA ARG A 40 16.01 13.65 -1.34
C ARG A 40 14.50 13.69 -1.54
N ARG A 41 14.05 13.47 -2.79
CA ARG A 41 12.66 13.06 -3.07
C ARG A 41 12.40 11.70 -2.42
N THR A 42 11.99 11.74 -1.16
CA THR A 42 11.68 10.54 -0.37
C THR A 42 10.42 9.90 -0.96
N PRO A 43 10.41 8.60 -1.26
CA PRO A 43 9.36 7.99 -2.06
C PRO A 43 8.02 7.96 -1.32
N LEU A 44 6.95 7.81 -2.10
CA LEU A 44 5.66 7.35 -1.58
C LEU A 44 5.83 5.89 -1.14
N ILE A 45 5.62 5.61 0.15
CA ILE A 45 5.71 4.26 0.71
C ILE A 45 4.32 3.65 0.82
N ILE A 46 4.18 2.38 0.39
CA ILE A 46 2.95 1.61 0.57
C ILE A 46 3.11 0.53 1.66
N ARG A 47 2.08 0.42 2.50
CA ARG A 47 1.86 -0.69 3.43
C ARG A 47 0.46 -1.22 3.23
N VAL A 48 0.26 -2.53 3.36
CA VAL A 48 -1.05 -3.18 3.18
C VAL A 48 -1.26 -4.24 4.27
N GLY A 49 -2.38 -4.19 4.97
CA GLY A 49 -2.81 -5.24 5.89
C GLY A 49 -4.11 -5.87 5.41
N ALA A 50 -4.24 -7.19 5.50
CA ALA A 50 -5.53 -7.86 5.42
C ALA A 50 -6.32 -7.59 6.72
N GLU A 51 -7.58 -7.20 6.62
CA GLU A 51 -8.45 -7.05 7.80
C GLU A 51 -9.16 -8.36 8.12
N HIS A 52 -8.93 -8.90 9.32
CA HIS A 52 -9.53 -10.15 9.81
C HIS A 52 -10.66 -9.87 10.81
N SER A 53 -11.60 -9.01 10.45
CA SER A 53 -12.73 -8.60 11.32
C SER A 53 -14.05 -9.28 10.93
N LYS A 54 -14.41 -9.23 9.64
CA LYS A 54 -15.58 -9.87 9.06
C LYS A 54 -15.26 -10.46 7.70
N VAL A 55 -15.99 -11.52 7.35
CA VAL A 55 -15.95 -12.14 6.03
C VAL A 55 -17.37 -12.38 5.53
N SER A 56 -17.55 -12.34 4.21
CA SER A 56 -18.79 -12.74 3.54
C SER A 56 -18.47 -13.54 2.29
N PHE A 57 -19.25 -14.58 2.06
CA PHE A 57 -19.12 -15.50 0.91
C PHE A 57 -20.21 -15.20 -0.10
N TYR A 58 -19.90 -15.20 -1.39
CA TYR A 58 -20.84 -14.85 -2.46
C TYR A 58 -20.44 -15.51 -3.78
N LYS A 59 -21.38 -15.59 -4.72
CA LYS A 59 -21.10 -15.92 -6.12
C LYS A 59 -21.16 -14.64 -6.96
N ALA A 60 -20.31 -14.51 -7.97
CA ALA A 60 -20.33 -13.31 -8.83
C ALA A 60 -21.58 -13.28 -9.72
N TYR A 61 -22.01 -14.44 -10.19
CA TYR A 61 -23.27 -14.69 -10.90
C TYR A 61 -24.05 -15.85 -10.24
N GLN A 62 -25.37 -15.91 -10.44
CA GLN A 62 -26.21 -16.93 -9.78
C GLN A 62 -25.81 -18.38 -10.11
N ASP A 63 -25.40 -18.62 -11.36
CA ASP A 63 -25.04 -19.94 -11.87
C ASP A 63 -23.55 -20.32 -11.67
N ASP A 64 -22.74 -19.43 -11.09
CA ASP A 64 -21.31 -19.70 -10.88
C ASP A 64 -21.10 -20.93 -9.98
N GLN A 65 -20.13 -21.75 -10.37
CA GLN A 65 -19.63 -22.84 -9.52
C GLN A 65 -18.55 -22.36 -8.53
N GLU A 66 -17.93 -21.20 -8.81
CA GLU A 66 -16.91 -20.60 -7.94
C GLU A 66 -17.57 -19.71 -6.89
N VAL A 67 -17.24 -19.95 -5.61
CA VAL A 67 -17.60 -19.05 -4.51
C VAL A 67 -16.42 -18.15 -4.22
N LEU A 68 -16.68 -16.85 -4.10
CA LEU A 68 -15.73 -15.85 -3.67
C LEU A 68 -15.96 -15.51 -2.20
N PHE A 69 -14.90 -15.24 -1.45
CA PHE A 69 -15.01 -14.55 -0.16
C PHE A 69 -14.43 -13.14 -0.29
N LYS A 70 -15.10 -12.17 0.33
CA LYS A 70 -14.63 -10.78 0.33
C LYS A 70 -13.56 -10.60 1.41
N GLN A 71 -12.34 -10.27 0.99
CA GLN A 71 -11.27 -9.81 1.87
C GLN A 71 -11.12 -8.30 1.74
N ARG A 72 -11.22 -7.58 2.86
CA ARG A 72 -10.87 -6.16 2.92
C ARG A 72 -9.36 -6.01 3.17
N TYR A 73 -8.73 -5.12 2.40
CA TYR A 73 -7.34 -4.72 2.59
C TYR A 73 -7.28 -3.25 2.99
N LYS A 74 -6.64 -2.97 4.12
CA LYS A 74 -6.28 -1.63 4.58
C LYS A 74 -4.95 -1.26 3.94
N ILE A 75 -4.93 -0.18 3.18
CA ILE A 75 -3.77 0.32 2.44
C ILE A 75 -3.37 1.68 3.03
N ILE A 76 -2.10 1.81 3.39
CA ILE A 76 -1.53 3.05 3.94
C ILE A 76 -0.50 3.58 2.95
N LEU A 77 -0.80 4.71 2.33
CA LEU A 77 0.10 5.45 1.44
C LEU A 77 0.73 6.60 2.22
N THR A 78 2.03 6.51 2.50
CA THR A 78 2.76 7.49 3.33
C THR A 78 3.67 8.34 2.47
N ASN A 79 3.39 9.64 2.39
CA ASN A 79 4.22 10.59 1.67
C ASN A 79 5.38 11.05 2.56
N ASN A 80 6.50 10.35 2.47
CA ASN A 80 7.70 10.72 3.22
C ASN A 80 8.43 11.94 2.65
N SER A 81 7.99 12.52 1.53
CA SER A 81 8.62 13.70 0.93
C SER A 81 8.29 15.00 1.68
N PHE A 82 8.86 16.12 1.24
CA PHE A 82 8.58 17.46 1.78
C PHE A 82 7.57 18.25 0.92
N ASN A 83 7.08 17.67 -0.18
CA ASN A 83 6.08 18.25 -1.06
C ASN A 83 4.78 17.43 -0.98
N PRO A 84 3.60 17.99 -1.28
CA PRO A 84 2.40 17.17 -1.47
C PRO A 84 2.57 16.26 -2.69
N GLU A 85 2.12 15.02 -2.57
CA GLU A 85 2.13 14.01 -3.63
C GLU A 85 0.70 13.67 -4.04
N SER A 86 0.49 13.29 -5.30
CA SER A 86 -0.85 13.00 -5.85
C SER A 86 -0.90 11.64 -6.53
N VAL A 87 -1.97 10.90 -6.22
CA VAL A 87 -2.32 9.64 -6.86
C VAL A 87 -3.41 9.93 -7.88
N ILE A 88 -3.15 9.59 -9.15
CA ILE A 88 -4.05 9.85 -10.29
C ILE A 88 -4.71 8.60 -10.85
N GLY A 89 -4.17 7.43 -10.51
CA GLY A 89 -4.60 6.14 -11.05
C GLY A 89 -4.25 5.02 -10.08
N TRP A 90 -4.97 3.92 -10.18
CA TRP A 90 -4.63 2.67 -9.50
C TRP A 90 -5.09 1.49 -10.34
N ARG A 91 -4.47 0.34 -10.12
CA ARG A 91 -4.81 -0.92 -10.79
C ARG A 91 -4.51 -2.11 -9.89
N ILE A 92 -5.36 -3.12 -9.96
CA ILE A 92 -5.16 -4.44 -9.36
C ILE A 92 -5.13 -5.48 -10.48
N SER A 93 -4.13 -6.36 -10.46
CA SER A 93 -4.04 -7.53 -11.34
C SER A 93 -3.90 -8.82 -10.54
N GLU A 94 -4.51 -9.89 -11.03
CA GLU A 94 -4.34 -11.24 -10.49
C GLU A 94 -3.04 -11.82 -11.07
N ARG A 95 -2.15 -12.32 -10.22
CA ARG A 95 -0.88 -12.92 -10.61
C ARG A 95 -1.06 -14.42 -10.83
N ARG A 96 -0.66 -14.91 -12.01
CA ARG A 96 -0.68 -16.34 -12.36
C ARG A 96 0.72 -16.75 -12.84
N GLY A 97 1.56 -17.14 -11.88
CA GLY A 97 2.97 -17.40 -12.14
C GLY A 97 3.69 -16.15 -12.65
N ASN A 98 4.16 -16.19 -13.90
CA ASN A 98 4.87 -15.08 -14.54
C ASN A 98 3.95 -14.09 -15.29
N SER A 99 2.65 -14.39 -15.47
CA SER A 99 1.70 -13.43 -16.05
C SER A 99 0.91 -12.68 -14.97
N SER A 100 0.35 -11.54 -15.37
CA SER A 100 -0.63 -10.81 -14.56
C SER A 100 -1.82 -10.43 -15.43
N ASP A 101 -2.99 -10.95 -15.11
CA ASP A 101 -4.23 -10.70 -15.84
C ASP A 101 -5.05 -9.61 -15.14
N ALA A 102 -5.96 -8.97 -15.88
CA ALA A 102 -6.90 -8.02 -15.29
C ALA A 102 -7.77 -8.73 -14.24
N TYR A 103 -7.84 -8.17 -13.04
CA TYR A 103 -8.62 -8.77 -11.96
C TYR A 103 -10.12 -8.73 -12.28
N ALA A 104 -10.73 -9.91 -12.45
CA ALA A 104 -12.13 -10.05 -12.83
C ALA A 104 -13.10 -10.25 -11.64
N GLY A 105 -12.59 -10.42 -10.41
CA GLY A 105 -13.41 -10.90 -9.28
C GLY A 105 -14.35 -9.86 -8.64
N MET A 106 -14.11 -8.56 -8.81
CA MET A 106 -14.99 -7.48 -8.33
C MET A 106 -14.84 -6.20 -9.16
N ASN A 107 -15.94 -5.44 -9.28
CA ASN A 107 -15.91 -3.99 -9.53
C ASN A 107 -15.25 -3.28 -8.33
N SER A 108 -13.93 -3.38 -8.29
CA SER A 108 -13.09 -2.98 -7.17
C SER A 108 -13.12 -1.45 -7.06
N LYS A 109 -13.46 -0.94 -5.86
CA LYS A 109 -13.44 0.48 -5.54
C LYS A 109 -12.50 0.72 -4.38
N LEU A 110 -11.86 1.88 -4.36
CA LEU A 110 -11.21 2.40 -3.17
C LEU A 110 -12.28 3.01 -2.26
N PHE A 111 -12.19 2.72 -0.98
CA PHE A 111 -13.01 3.33 0.07
C PHE A 111 -12.13 4.12 1.05
N ASP A 112 -12.70 5.10 1.72
CA ASP A 112 -12.03 5.77 2.85
C ASP A 112 -12.38 5.11 4.20
N SER A 113 -11.91 5.70 5.30
CA SER A 113 -12.18 5.22 6.67
C SER A 113 -13.63 5.31 7.12
N THR A 114 -14.50 5.99 6.38
CA THR A 114 -15.95 6.03 6.63
C THR A 114 -16.71 5.01 5.79
N GLY A 115 -16.04 4.36 4.83
CA GLY A 115 -16.64 3.43 3.87
C GLY A 115 -17.19 4.11 2.61
N GLU A 116 -17.00 5.42 2.43
CA GLU A 116 -17.39 6.12 1.22
C GLU A 116 -16.42 5.82 0.06
N SER A 117 -16.94 5.76 -1.16
CA SER A 117 -16.12 5.50 -2.35
C SER A 117 -15.22 6.69 -2.68
N MET A 118 -13.91 6.48 -2.67
CA MET A 118 -12.94 7.52 -3.02
C MET A 118 -12.91 7.82 -4.52
N THR A 119 -12.81 9.10 -4.84
CA THR A 119 -12.54 9.59 -6.19
C THR A 119 -11.04 9.80 -6.42
N LEU A 120 -10.63 9.73 -7.69
CA LEU A 120 -9.31 10.13 -8.16
C LEU A 120 -9.41 11.47 -8.92
N PRO A 121 -8.35 12.30 -8.91
CA PRO A 121 -7.12 12.13 -8.14
C PRO A 121 -7.30 12.48 -6.65
N PHE A 122 -6.45 11.94 -5.78
CA PHE A 122 -6.35 12.40 -4.39
C PHE A 122 -4.93 12.85 -4.03
N LEU A 123 -4.85 13.78 -3.08
CA LEU A 123 -3.61 14.35 -2.56
C LEU A 123 -3.23 13.71 -1.22
N ILE A 124 -1.93 13.61 -0.97
CA ILE A 124 -1.32 13.21 0.29
C ILE A 124 -0.32 14.31 0.65
N ALA A 125 -0.57 15.06 1.74
CA ALA A 125 0.30 16.17 2.11
C ALA A 125 1.70 15.67 2.51
N ALA A 126 2.67 16.58 2.56
CA ALA A 126 4.04 16.27 2.96
C ALA A 126 4.07 15.72 4.39
N LYS A 127 4.77 14.59 4.59
CA LYS A 127 4.88 13.86 5.88
C LYS A 127 3.56 13.29 6.42
N GLU A 128 2.51 13.22 5.62
CA GLU A 128 1.23 12.60 6.01
C GLU A 128 1.02 11.21 5.39
N SER A 129 0.11 10.44 5.99
CA SER A 129 -0.37 9.17 5.47
C SER A 129 -1.83 9.27 5.07
N LYS A 130 -2.18 8.77 3.88
CA LYS A 130 -3.57 8.52 3.47
C LYS A 130 -3.88 7.04 3.67
N VAL A 131 -4.90 6.75 4.46
CA VAL A 131 -5.46 5.39 4.59
C VAL A 131 -6.61 5.24 3.60
N VAL A 132 -6.58 4.16 2.82
CA VAL A 132 -7.62 3.77 1.86
C VAL A 132 -7.89 2.28 2.02
N PHE A 133 -9.08 1.81 1.65
CA PHE A 133 -9.50 0.42 1.78
C PHE A 133 -9.87 -0.14 0.42
N LEU A 134 -9.60 -1.42 0.20
CA LEU A 134 -9.91 -2.13 -1.04
C LEU A 134 -10.52 -3.49 -0.71
N ASP A 135 -11.75 -3.71 -1.16
CA ASP A 135 -12.42 -5.00 -1.06
C ASP A 135 -12.05 -5.86 -2.28
N VAL A 136 -11.51 -7.05 -2.04
CA VAL A 136 -11.08 -8.01 -3.08
C VAL A 136 -11.71 -9.37 -2.81
N GLY A 137 -12.48 -9.86 -3.78
CA GLY A 137 -13.04 -11.21 -3.81
C GLY A 137 -11.97 -12.24 -4.18
N GLN A 138 -11.80 -13.24 -3.32
CA GLN A 138 -10.84 -14.34 -3.48
C GLN A 138 -11.58 -15.67 -3.63
N LYS A 139 -11.12 -16.53 -4.55
CA LYS A 139 -11.80 -17.79 -4.93
C LYS A 139 -11.65 -18.89 -3.87
N VAL A 140 -12.71 -19.19 -3.14
CA VAL A 140 -12.77 -20.42 -2.32
C VAL A 140 -12.70 -21.64 -3.24
N SER A 141 -11.86 -22.63 -2.92
CA SER A 141 -11.83 -23.86 -3.71
C SER A 141 -13.17 -24.62 -3.59
N PRO A 142 -13.71 -25.21 -4.68
CA PRO A 142 -14.99 -25.94 -4.61
C PRO A 142 -14.99 -27.08 -3.58
N ALA A 143 -13.83 -27.72 -3.37
CA ALA A 143 -13.65 -28.77 -2.37
C ALA A 143 -13.74 -28.24 -0.92
N ALA A 144 -13.20 -27.05 -0.66
CA ALA A 144 -13.35 -26.39 0.64
C ALA A 144 -14.81 -25.93 0.87
N TRP A 145 -15.42 -25.30 -0.14
CA TRP A 145 -16.79 -24.80 -0.05
C TRP A 145 -17.79 -25.92 0.24
N ALA A 146 -17.72 -27.04 -0.49
CA ALA A 146 -18.65 -28.17 -0.33
C ALA A 146 -18.66 -28.77 1.10
N MET A 147 -17.59 -28.60 1.87
CA MET A 147 -17.51 -29.06 3.26
C MET A 147 -18.17 -28.11 4.26
N VAL A 148 -18.25 -26.80 3.94
CA VAL A 148 -18.76 -25.76 4.86
C VAL A 148 -20.10 -25.17 4.44
N GLU A 149 -20.56 -25.41 3.20
CA GLU A 149 -21.84 -24.94 2.67
C GLU A 149 -23.06 -25.23 3.58
N PRO A 150 -23.16 -26.38 4.30
CA PRO A 150 -24.25 -26.61 5.26
C PRO A 150 -24.22 -25.70 6.49
N LEU A 151 -23.10 -25.03 6.76
CA LEU A 151 -22.84 -24.22 7.97
C LEU A 151 -22.71 -22.72 7.66
N VAL A 152 -22.29 -22.37 6.43
CA VAL A 152 -21.96 -21.00 6.00
C VAL A 152 -22.92 -20.54 4.92
N ALA A 153 -23.76 -19.56 5.24
CA ALA A 153 -24.72 -18.98 4.29
C ALA A 153 -24.06 -17.93 3.37
N LEU A 154 -24.34 -18.01 2.07
CA LEU A 154 -23.97 -16.98 1.10
C LEU A 154 -24.64 -15.63 1.45
N HIS A 155 -23.96 -14.54 1.10
CA HIS A 155 -24.34 -13.13 1.30
C HIS A 155 -24.60 -12.72 2.76
N LYS A 156 -24.24 -13.56 3.73
CA LYS A 156 -24.27 -13.25 5.16
C LYS A 156 -22.86 -12.88 5.64
N GLU A 157 -22.74 -11.79 6.40
CA GLU A 157 -21.50 -11.48 7.11
C GLU A 157 -21.40 -12.33 8.38
N MET A 158 -20.18 -12.81 8.65
CA MET A 158 -19.84 -13.53 9.89
C MET A 158 -18.45 -13.11 10.38
N ASP A 159 -18.09 -13.52 11.59
CA ASP A 159 -16.75 -13.23 12.11
C ASP A 159 -15.68 -13.98 11.29
N TRP A 160 -14.56 -13.30 11.04
CA TRP A 160 -13.48 -13.87 10.21
C TRP A 160 -12.90 -15.12 10.87
N TYR A 161 -12.67 -15.09 12.19
CA TYR A 161 -12.08 -16.22 12.92
C TYR A 161 -13.08 -17.36 13.14
N GLU A 162 -14.37 -17.04 13.29
CA GLU A 162 -15.45 -18.04 13.33
C GLU A 162 -15.51 -18.82 12.01
N ALA A 163 -15.51 -18.10 10.88
CA ALA A 163 -15.49 -18.72 9.56
C ALA A 163 -14.24 -19.58 9.36
N GLU A 164 -13.06 -19.02 9.69
CA GLU A 164 -11.79 -19.73 9.53
C GLU A 164 -11.73 -20.99 10.41
N GLN A 165 -12.30 -20.97 11.61
CA GLN A 165 -12.39 -22.17 12.45
C GLN A 165 -13.25 -23.27 11.80
N LEU A 166 -14.36 -22.94 11.12
CA LEU A 166 -15.17 -23.92 10.38
C LEU A 166 -14.38 -24.55 9.23
N PHE A 167 -13.67 -23.72 8.47
CA PHE A 167 -12.84 -24.15 7.35
C PHE A 167 -11.63 -24.98 7.79
N THR A 168 -10.92 -24.56 8.85
CA THR A 168 -9.85 -25.34 9.50
C THR A 168 -10.38 -26.68 10.04
N ASN A 169 -11.54 -26.71 10.69
CA ASN A 169 -12.16 -27.96 11.18
C ASN A 169 -12.51 -28.93 10.03
N ALA A 170 -12.82 -28.41 8.83
CA ALA A 170 -13.03 -29.18 7.62
C ALA A 170 -11.73 -29.60 6.90
N GLY A 171 -10.56 -29.20 7.39
CA GLY A 171 -9.25 -29.49 6.80
C GLY A 171 -8.78 -28.50 5.72
N TYR A 172 -9.43 -27.35 5.59
CA TYR A 172 -9.14 -26.31 4.59
C TYR A 172 -8.81 -24.95 5.21
N PRO A 173 -7.70 -24.81 5.97
CA PRO A 173 -7.34 -23.55 6.60
C PRO A 173 -7.20 -22.39 5.59
N LEU A 174 -7.32 -21.17 6.11
CA LEU A 174 -7.35 -19.89 5.36
C LEU A 174 -8.29 -19.95 4.15
N PHE A 175 -9.51 -20.43 4.37
CA PHE A 175 -10.53 -20.67 3.34
C PHE A 175 -10.05 -21.52 2.14
N GLY A 176 -9.02 -22.35 2.34
CA GLY A 176 -8.34 -23.15 1.30
C GLY A 176 -7.45 -22.36 0.32
N GLN A 177 -7.05 -21.11 0.62
CA GLN A 177 -6.27 -20.21 -0.26
C GLN A 177 -4.77 -20.50 -0.43
N LEU A 178 -4.41 -21.68 -0.95
CA LEU A 178 -3.10 -22.26 -0.64
C LEU A 178 -2.33 -22.85 -1.86
N GLU A 179 -0.97 -22.94 -1.92
CA GLU A 179 0.15 -22.33 -1.13
C GLU A 179 1.59 -22.65 -1.72
N PRO A 180 2.64 -21.76 -1.69
CA PRO A 180 4.04 -22.06 -2.11
C PRO A 180 5.19 -22.19 -1.04
N GLY A 181 5.96 -23.30 -1.05
CA GLY A 181 6.94 -23.77 -0.01
C GLY A 181 8.45 -23.31 -0.03
N GLU A 182 9.20 -23.24 1.13
CA GLU A 182 10.70 -23.06 1.26
C GLU A 182 11.50 -24.04 0.39
N SER A 183 12.70 -23.74 -0.13
CA SER A 183 13.95 -23.20 0.50
C SER A 183 14.68 -24.19 1.44
N THR A 184 16.00 -24.05 1.43
CA THR A 184 16.96 -24.69 2.34
C THR A 184 18.03 -23.66 2.68
N LEU A 185 18.15 -23.35 3.96
CA LEU A 185 19.27 -22.60 4.53
C LEU A 185 20.61 -23.15 3.98
N HIS A 186 21.46 -22.24 3.51
CA HIS A 186 22.81 -22.49 2.94
C HIS A 186 22.95 -22.85 1.45
N GLN A 187 21.97 -22.58 0.56
CA GLN A 187 22.26 -22.44 -0.88
C GLN A 187 21.17 -21.69 -1.69
N ASN A 188 21.46 -20.42 -2.05
CA ASN A 188 20.90 -19.60 -3.15
C ASN A 188 19.51 -19.92 -3.77
N LEU A 189 18.48 -20.21 -2.96
CA LEU A 189 17.09 -20.36 -3.43
C LEU A 189 16.13 -19.66 -2.45
N LYS A 190 15.48 -18.58 -2.89
CA LYS A 190 14.47 -17.80 -2.13
C LYS A 190 13.05 -18.31 -2.38
N VAL A 191 12.41 -18.87 -1.35
CA VAL A 191 10.95 -18.94 -1.07
C VAL A 191 10.84 -19.22 0.44
N ASP A 192 9.89 -18.70 1.22
CA ASP A 192 9.86 -18.93 2.70
C ASP A 192 8.54 -19.54 3.25
N ARG A 193 8.16 -20.71 2.69
CA ARG A 193 7.12 -21.73 3.05
C ARG A 193 5.66 -21.29 3.19
N TRP A 194 4.85 -22.13 2.54
CA TRP A 194 3.41 -22.26 2.64
C TRP A 194 3.01 -23.69 2.13
N ARG A 195 2.12 -24.48 2.81
CA ARG A 195 1.30 -25.67 2.35
C ARG A 195 0.15 -26.03 3.35
N ALA A 196 -1.06 -26.47 2.96
CA ALA A 196 -1.53 -27.04 1.69
C ALA A 196 -2.99 -26.68 1.25
N GLY A 197 -3.15 -26.51 -0.07
CA GLY A 197 -4.42 -26.51 -0.82
C GLY A 197 -4.13 -26.28 -2.33
N PRO A 198 -5.13 -26.21 -3.22
CA PRO A 198 -4.91 -25.95 -4.65
C PRO A 198 -5.67 -24.72 -5.17
N ALA A 199 -5.31 -23.51 -4.70
CA ALA A 199 -5.54 -22.23 -5.40
C ALA A 199 -4.96 -21.07 -4.57
N TYR A 200 -3.86 -20.46 -5.03
CA TYR A 200 -3.30 -19.25 -4.43
C TYR A 200 -3.44 -18.08 -5.41
N GLN A 201 -4.37 -17.17 -5.13
CA GLN A 201 -4.51 -15.92 -5.88
C GLN A 201 -3.62 -14.83 -5.25
N GLU A 202 -2.43 -14.60 -5.82
CA GLU A 202 -1.71 -13.34 -5.55
C GLU A 202 -2.41 -12.20 -6.30
N PHE A 203 -2.47 -11.02 -5.69
CA PHE A 203 -2.77 -9.78 -6.43
C PHE A 203 -1.62 -8.79 -6.34
N GLN A 204 -1.38 -8.07 -7.44
CA GLN A 204 -0.49 -6.94 -7.48
C GLN A 204 -1.33 -5.66 -7.55
N LEU A 205 -1.35 -4.91 -6.45
CA LEU A 205 -1.88 -3.56 -6.42
C LEU A 205 -0.78 -2.58 -6.86
N ARG A 206 -1.16 -1.59 -7.66
CA ARG A 206 -0.30 -0.44 -8.02
C ARG A 206 -1.09 0.86 -7.96
N PHE A 207 -0.43 1.93 -7.51
CA PHE A 207 -0.92 3.30 -7.60
C PHE A 207 0.04 4.11 -8.47
N SER A 208 -0.51 4.92 -9.37
CA SER A 208 0.24 5.76 -10.30
C SER A 208 0.21 7.22 -9.84
N LYS A 209 1.39 7.85 -9.76
CA LYS A 209 1.59 9.25 -9.39
C LYS A 209 1.47 10.18 -10.60
N THR A 210 1.26 11.48 -10.36
CA THR A 210 1.30 12.51 -11.42
C THR A 210 2.64 12.58 -12.17
N ASP A 211 3.75 12.26 -11.51
CA ASP A 211 5.09 12.27 -12.12
C ASP A 211 5.44 10.98 -12.88
N GLY A 212 4.47 10.09 -13.09
CA GLY A 212 4.61 8.85 -13.85
C GLY A 212 5.21 7.69 -13.08
N GLN A 213 5.65 7.89 -11.84
CA GLN A 213 6.10 6.79 -10.97
C GLN A 213 4.92 5.91 -10.52
N GLU A 214 5.17 4.63 -10.28
CA GLU A 214 4.22 3.73 -9.61
C GLU A 214 4.75 3.31 -8.24
N VAL A 215 3.85 3.19 -7.25
CA VAL A 215 4.12 2.44 -6.02
C VAL A 215 3.28 1.16 -6.03
N ALA A 216 3.88 0.04 -5.63
CA ALA A 216 3.30 -1.29 -5.81
C ALA A 216 3.34 -2.11 -4.51
N ALA A 217 2.25 -2.82 -4.21
CA ALA A 217 2.15 -3.76 -3.09
C ALA A 217 1.53 -5.10 -3.53
N LYS A 218 1.91 -6.18 -2.85
CA LYS A 218 1.24 -7.48 -2.99
C LYS A 218 0.05 -7.55 -2.06
N LEU A 219 -1.06 -8.15 -2.49
CA LEU A 219 -2.18 -8.49 -1.62
C LEU A 219 -2.21 -10.02 -1.45
N SER A 220 -2.23 -10.49 -0.21
CA SER A 220 -2.45 -11.90 0.18
C SER A 220 -2.96 -11.95 1.63
N LEU A 221 -3.53 -13.08 2.07
CA LEU A 221 -4.18 -13.17 3.39
C LEU A 221 -3.26 -12.92 4.59
N ASN A 222 -1.97 -13.24 4.49
CA ASN A 222 -0.99 -13.02 5.56
C ASN A 222 -0.24 -11.68 5.41
N VAL A 223 -0.70 -10.78 4.53
CA VAL A 223 -0.06 -9.47 4.36
C VAL A 223 -0.36 -8.55 5.55
N SER A 224 0.66 -7.85 6.04
CA SER A 224 0.59 -6.98 7.22
C SER A 224 1.05 -5.55 6.92
N ASP A 225 0.37 -4.56 7.50
CA ASP A 225 0.69 -3.13 7.37
C ASP A 225 1.79 -2.65 8.33
N ILE A 226 2.38 -3.55 9.13
CA ILE A 226 3.50 -3.27 10.03
C ILE A 226 4.74 -2.79 9.25
N TYR A 227 5.03 -3.44 8.12
CA TYR A 227 6.26 -3.19 7.34
C TYR A 227 5.95 -2.59 5.95
N PRO A 228 6.84 -1.71 5.42
CA PRO A 228 6.83 -1.32 4.01
C PRO A 228 6.89 -2.52 3.07
N GLN A 229 6.05 -2.52 2.03
CA GLN A 229 6.02 -3.56 0.99
C GLN A 229 6.55 -3.10 -0.36
N GLY A 230 6.56 -1.79 -0.56
CA GLY A 230 7.10 -1.15 -1.75
C GLY A 230 7.37 0.32 -1.49
N GLU A 231 8.37 0.83 -2.17
CA GLU A 231 8.65 2.25 -2.32
C GLU A 231 8.52 2.59 -3.80
N ALA A 232 8.16 3.84 -4.12
CA ALA A 232 8.19 4.34 -5.49
C ALA A 232 9.63 4.54 -5.98
N GLU A 233 10.31 3.45 -6.31
CA GLU A 233 11.64 3.46 -6.94
C GLU A 233 11.54 3.96 -8.41
N ARG A 234 12.64 4.54 -8.91
CA ARG A 234 12.78 5.08 -10.27
C ARG A 234 13.23 4.03 -11.27
#